data_AF-A0A5C5X7Y7-F1
#
_entry.id   AF-A0A5C5X7Y7-F1
#
_cell.length_a   1.000
_cell.length_b   1.000
_cell.length_c   1.000
_cell.angle_alpha   90.00
_cell.angle_beta   90.00
_cell.angle_gamma   90.00
#
_symmetry.space_group_name_H-M   'P 1'
#
loop_
_entity.id
_entity.type
_entity.pdbx_description
1 polymer ?
#
loop_
_entity_poly.entity_id
_entity_poly.type
_entity_poly.pdbx_seq_one_letter_code
_entity_poly.pdbx_strand_id
1 'polypeptide(L)'
;MQKSDFEWGATNYFFGETKVSDGWLLYYVTGLFLKVPVALWVLFVWNLWAGFRDAALRTKQGRLLPIVVPSLAILILASLQPNLNSHIRYVYPLLPGLYLVSALGVDKRFCLTVFCVSAFAISSLSVYPYSLSYFNSLIGGPSNGHKFLIDSNLDWGQDMMAVRDWIAENPDSRPVRIKWRGFLPLETLGIDAELAKAGEDRPGFVILSLHELLRPDSGFQKFQRERPIDRVGYSFNIYHVKSHNSSPNSTAESKINEN
;
A
#
# COMPACT_ATOMS: atom_id res chain seq x y z
N MET A 1 -0.58 17.77 -10.31
CA MET A 1 0.50 17.67 -9.31
C MET A 1 0.38 18.89 -8.41
N GLN A 2 0.39 18.72 -7.09
CA GLN A 2 0.20 19.82 -6.14
C GLN A 2 1.55 20.41 -5.76
N LYS A 3 1.69 21.74 -5.83
CA LYS A 3 2.95 22.46 -5.53
C LYS A 3 3.48 22.17 -4.12
N SER A 4 2.61 21.87 -3.17
CA SER A 4 2.95 21.52 -1.78
C SER A 4 3.86 20.29 -1.67
N ASP A 5 3.72 19.32 -2.57
CA ASP A 5 4.49 18.07 -2.54
C ASP A 5 5.97 18.31 -2.90
N PHE A 6 6.28 19.47 -3.51
CA PHE A 6 7.64 19.88 -3.86
C PHE A 6 8.35 20.68 -2.77
N GLU A 7 7.59 21.37 -1.90
CA GLU A 7 8.12 22.42 -1.03
C GLU A 7 8.31 21.98 0.43
N TRP A 8 7.65 20.88 0.85
CA TRP A 8 7.72 20.39 2.22
C TRP A 8 8.46 19.06 2.26
N GLY A 9 9.39 18.92 3.22
CA GLY A 9 10.11 17.67 3.43
C GLY A 9 9.16 16.51 3.70
N ALA A 10 8.91 15.68 2.69
CA ALA A 10 8.05 14.52 2.82
C ALA A 10 8.83 13.36 3.44
N THR A 11 8.19 12.63 4.35
CA THR A 11 8.67 11.31 4.78
C THR A 11 8.19 10.30 3.75
N ASN A 12 9.12 9.77 2.95
CA ASN A 12 8.87 8.74 1.97
C ASN A 12 9.13 7.37 2.58
N TYR A 13 8.42 6.35 2.08
CA TYR A 13 8.58 4.96 2.50
C TYR A 13 8.78 4.03 1.30
N PHE A 14 9.74 3.13 1.40
CA PHE A 14 10.02 2.11 0.39
C PHE A 14 10.71 0.90 1.03
N PHE A 15 10.22 -0.31 0.78
CA PHE A 15 10.81 -1.56 1.29
C PHE A 15 11.06 -1.61 2.81
N GLY A 16 10.14 -1.04 3.61
CA GLY A 16 10.31 -1.01 5.08
C GLY A 16 11.22 0.10 5.58
N GLU A 17 11.87 0.84 4.68
CA GLU A 17 12.72 1.97 5.03
C GLU A 17 11.99 3.29 4.82
N THR A 18 12.32 4.27 5.66
CA THR A 18 11.81 5.64 5.54
C THR A 18 12.93 6.64 5.35
N LYS A 19 12.71 7.61 4.45
CA LYS A 19 13.62 8.72 4.20
C LYS A 19 12.88 10.05 4.31
N VAL A 20 13.51 11.04 4.92
CA VAL A 20 12.97 12.41 5.03
C VAL A 20 13.67 13.28 4.01
N SER A 21 12.89 13.95 3.14
CA SER A 21 13.43 14.83 2.09
C SER A 21 14.42 14.15 1.13
N ASP A 22 14.31 12.82 0.98
CA ASP A 22 15.07 11.99 0.07
C ASP A 22 14.20 10.79 -0.37
N GLY A 23 14.65 10.03 -1.37
CA GLY A 23 13.91 8.91 -1.94
C GLY A 23 14.80 7.88 -2.62
N TRP A 24 14.24 7.23 -3.64
CA TRP A 24 14.82 6.10 -4.37
C TRP A 24 14.50 6.21 -5.85
N LEU A 25 15.53 6.13 -6.69
CA LEU A 25 15.36 6.12 -8.15
C LEU A 25 14.48 4.95 -8.64
N LEU A 26 14.51 3.81 -7.93
CA LEU A 26 13.76 2.61 -8.31
C LEU A 26 12.32 2.58 -7.80
N TYR A 27 11.85 3.62 -7.11
CA TYR A 27 10.53 3.64 -6.48
C TYR A 27 9.40 3.42 -7.49
N TYR A 28 9.37 4.21 -8.57
CA TYR A 28 8.29 4.12 -9.56
C TYR A 28 8.37 2.87 -10.43
N VAL A 29 9.59 2.45 -10.79
CA VAL A 29 9.81 1.21 -11.55
C VAL A 29 9.27 0.03 -10.76
N THR A 30 9.65 -0.06 -9.48
CA THR A 30 9.19 -1.12 -8.58
C THR A 30 7.69 -0.99 -8.33
N GLY A 31 7.20 0.21 -8.06
CA GLY A 31 5.79 0.44 -7.80
C GLY A 31 4.90 0.02 -8.95
N LEU A 32 5.25 0.37 -10.19
CA LEU A 32 4.56 -0.12 -11.38
C LEU A 32 4.59 -1.64 -11.45
N PHE A 33 5.76 -2.26 -11.26
CA PHE A 33 5.88 -3.71 -11.31
C PHE A 33 4.96 -4.40 -10.32
N LEU A 34 4.97 -3.95 -9.05
CA LEU A 34 4.17 -4.48 -7.95
C LEU A 34 2.67 -4.22 -8.10
N LYS A 35 2.28 -3.11 -8.73
CA LYS A 35 0.89 -2.65 -8.81
C LYS A 35 0.15 -3.10 -10.05
N VAL A 36 0.88 -3.49 -11.08
CA VAL A 36 0.29 -4.02 -12.32
C VAL A 36 0.16 -5.55 -12.22
N PRO A 37 -0.99 -6.15 -12.61
CA PRO A 37 -1.14 -7.59 -12.64
C PRO A 37 -0.10 -8.29 -13.50
N VAL A 38 0.41 -9.42 -12.99
CA VAL A 38 1.48 -10.22 -13.61
C VAL A 38 1.15 -10.58 -15.06
N ALA A 39 -0.12 -10.88 -15.33
CA ALA A 39 -0.59 -11.25 -16.66
C ALA A 39 -0.34 -10.16 -17.71
N LEU A 40 -0.40 -8.88 -17.33
CA LEU A 40 -0.08 -7.78 -18.25
C LEU A 40 1.43 -7.75 -18.55
N TRP A 41 2.27 -7.96 -17.53
CA TRP A 41 3.73 -8.05 -17.73
C TRP A 41 4.13 -9.21 -18.64
N VAL A 42 3.45 -10.36 -18.53
CA VAL A 42 3.67 -11.51 -19.43
C VAL A 42 3.39 -11.13 -20.88
N LEU A 43 2.23 -10.51 -21.16
CA LEU A 43 1.91 -10.05 -22.51
C LEU A 43 2.87 -8.98 -23.01
N PHE A 44 3.24 -8.02 -22.16
CA PHE A 44 4.16 -6.95 -22.51
C PHE A 44 5.54 -7.50 -22.91
N VAL A 45 6.17 -8.31 -22.05
CA VAL A 45 7.50 -8.89 -22.29
C VAL A 45 7.48 -9.79 -23.52
N TRP A 46 6.44 -10.63 -23.64
CA TRP A 46 6.29 -11.52 -24.77
C TRP A 46 6.17 -10.76 -26.09
N ASN A 47 5.39 -9.68 -26.12
CA ASN A 47 5.23 -8.88 -27.33
C ASN A 47 6.45 -8.04 -27.68
N LEU A 48 7.18 -7.52 -26.69
CA LEU A 48 8.49 -6.92 -26.92
C LEU A 48 9.45 -7.93 -27.56
N TRP A 49 9.59 -9.10 -26.94
CA TRP A 49 10.47 -10.16 -27.41
C TRP A 49 10.11 -10.66 -28.81
N ALA A 50 8.81 -10.83 -29.09
CA ALA A 50 8.32 -11.26 -30.38
C ALA A 50 8.69 -10.31 -31.53
N GLY A 51 8.83 -9.01 -31.26
CA GLY A 51 9.29 -8.03 -32.26
C GLY A 51 10.70 -8.29 -32.77
N PHE A 52 11.55 -8.98 -32.01
CA PHE A 52 12.87 -9.39 -32.50
C PHE A 52 12.80 -10.54 -33.52
N ARG A 53 11.69 -11.30 -33.55
CA ARG A 53 11.49 -12.47 -34.42
C ARG A 53 10.55 -12.22 -35.59
N ASP A 54 9.62 -11.27 -35.46
CA ASP A 54 8.61 -10.96 -36.47
C ASP A 54 8.75 -9.50 -36.93
N ALA A 55 9.18 -9.30 -38.18
CA ALA A 55 9.39 -7.99 -38.76
C ALA A 55 8.11 -7.14 -38.81
N ALA A 56 6.94 -7.75 -39.01
CA ALA A 56 5.67 -7.03 -39.04
C ALA A 56 5.30 -6.54 -37.63
N LEU A 57 5.54 -7.35 -36.59
CA LEU A 57 5.39 -6.90 -35.20
C LEU A 57 6.38 -5.80 -34.85
N ARG A 58 7.64 -5.89 -35.29
CA ARG A 58 8.65 -4.84 -35.10
C ARG A 58 8.21 -3.50 -35.70
N THR A 59 7.65 -3.51 -36.91
CA THR A 59 7.09 -2.30 -37.52
C THR A 59 5.93 -1.73 -36.71
N LYS A 60 5.03 -2.59 -36.19
CA LYS A 60 3.92 -2.15 -35.32
C LYS A 60 4.44 -1.55 -34.01
N GLN A 61 5.45 -2.14 -33.37
CA GLN A 61 6.10 -1.58 -32.18
C GLN A 61 6.70 -0.20 -32.46
N GLY A 62 7.38 -0.03 -33.60
CA GLY A 62 7.93 1.26 -34.03
C GLY A 62 6.87 2.37 -34.13
N ARG A 63 5.64 2.04 -34.55
CA ARG A 63 4.51 2.98 -34.59
C ARG A 63 4.03 3.43 -33.21
N LEU A 64 4.35 2.68 -32.15
CA LEU A 64 4.00 3.04 -30.77
C LEU A 64 5.05 3.94 -30.10
N LEU A 65 6.21 4.19 -30.74
CA LEU A 65 7.26 5.06 -30.20
C LEU A 65 6.74 6.44 -29.75
N PRO A 66 5.83 7.13 -30.49
CA PRO A 66 5.28 8.42 -30.04
C PRO A 66 4.53 8.37 -28.71
N ILE A 67 4.11 7.18 -28.25
CA ILE A 67 3.43 6.99 -26.95
C ILE A 67 4.42 6.45 -25.92
N VAL A 68 5.25 5.48 -26.30
CA VAL A 68 6.23 4.84 -25.41
C VAL A 68 7.33 5.81 -24.99
N VAL A 69 7.83 6.66 -25.90
CA VAL A 69 8.92 7.59 -25.58
C VAL A 69 8.49 8.63 -24.54
N PRO A 70 7.36 9.35 -24.67
CA PRO A 70 6.89 10.24 -23.62
C PRO A 70 6.57 9.51 -22.31
N SER A 71 6.03 8.29 -22.40
CA SER A 71 5.78 7.44 -21.22
C SER A 71 7.07 7.19 -20.44
N LEU A 72 8.13 6.73 -21.12
CA LEU A 72 9.43 6.51 -20.49
C LEU A 72 10.05 7.81 -19.95
N ALA A 73 9.89 8.92 -20.67
CA ALA A 73 10.35 10.23 -20.20
C ALA A 73 9.66 10.61 -18.88
N ILE A 74 8.34 10.42 -18.74
CA ILE A 74 7.61 10.68 -17.49
C ILE A 74 8.14 9.80 -16.36
N LEU A 75 8.38 8.51 -16.61
CA LEU A 75 8.92 7.61 -15.59
C LEU A 75 10.32 8.03 -15.13
N ILE A 76 11.20 8.38 -16.07
CA ILE A 76 12.55 8.84 -15.76
C ILE A 76 12.49 10.15 -14.97
N LEU A 77 11.74 11.14 -15.45
CA LEU A 77 11.61 12.44 -14.80
C LEU A 77 11.01 12.30 -13.40
N ALA A 78 9.96 11.49 -13.21
CA ALA A 78 9.41 11.22 -11.89
C ALA A 78 10.43 10.53 -10.98
N SER A 79 11.17 9.54 -11.49
CA SER A 79 12.19 8.82 -10.74
C SER A 79 13.38 9.69 -10.31
N LEU A 80 13.66 10.76 -11.06
CA LEU A 80 14.67 11.76 -10.72
C LEU A 80 14.17 12.81 -9.70
N GLN A 81 12.94 12.69 -9.20
CA GLN A 81 12.34 13.61 -8.23
C GLN A 81 12.04 12.87 -6.91
N PRO A 82 13.05 12.69 -6.02
CA PRO A 82 12.91 11.86 -4.83
C PRO A 82 11.83 12.33 -3.86
N ASN A 83 11.54 13.64 -3.83
CA ASN A 83 10.49 14.23 -3.01
C ASN A 83 9.08 13.74 -3.37
N LEU A 84 8.90 13.12 -4.55
CA LEU A 84 7.62 12.62 -5.02
C LEU A 84 7.38 11.13 -4.69
N ASN A 85 8.33 10.46 -4.01
CA ASN A 85 8.34 9.01 -3.73
C ASN A 85 7.32 8.55 -2.67
N SER A 86 6.12 9.09 -2.72
CA SER A 86 4.97 8.69 -1.90
C SER A 86 3.83 8.13 -2.75
N HIS A 87 3.84 8.35 -4.08
CA HIS A 87 2.64 8.18 -4.90
C HIS A 87 2.93 7.63 -6.32
N ILE A 88 2.67 6.35 -6.56
CA ILE A 88 2.84 5.73 -7.90
C ILE A 88 1.94 6.34 -8.98
N ARG A 89 0.88 7.07 -8.62
CA ARG A 89 -0.05 7.66 -9.60
C ARG A 89 0.63 8.64 -10.57
N TYR A 90 1.78 9.18 -10.20
CA TYR A 90 2.56 10.06 -11.07
C TYR A 90 3.07 9.36 -12.34
N VAL A 91 3.15 8.04 -12.33
CA VAL A 91 3.58 7.22 -13.47
C VAL A 91 2.44 6.42 -14.10
N TYR A 92 1.18 6.62 -13.67
CA TYR A 92 0.02 6.05 -14.38
C TYR A 92 -0.17 6.52 -15.83
N PRO A 93 0.28 7.72 -16.25
CA PRO A 93 0.29 8.08 -17.67
C PRO A 93 1.07 7.12 -18.57
N LEU A 94 1.89 6.21 -18.02
CA LEU A 94 2.58 5.16 -18.78
C LEU A 94 1.69 3.97 -19.15
N LEU A 95 0.59 3.76 -18.42
CA LEU A 95 -0.24 2.57 -18.58
C LEU A 95 -0.80 2.41 -20.01
N PRO A 96 -1.24 3.46 -20.73
CA PRO A 96 -1.65 3.33 -22.13
C PRO A 96 -0.56 2.71 -23.02
N GLY A 97 0.70 3.15 -22.89
CA GLY A 97 1.81 2.55 -23.64
C GLY A 97 2.02 1.08 -23.30
N LEU A 98 1.94 0.73 -22.01
CA LEU A 98 2.03 -0.65 -21.53
C LEU A 98 0.91 -1.53 -22.11
N TYR A 99 -0.34 -1.06 -22.10
CA TYR A 99 -1.49 -1.78 -22.66
C TYR A 99 -1.37 -1.94 -24.17
N LEU A 100 -0.99 -0.90 -24.91
CA LEU A 100 -0.87 -0.95 -26.36
C LEU A 100 0.21 -1.94 -26.81
N VAL A 101 1.36 -1.96 -26.14
CA VAL A 101 2.42 -2.96 -26.44
C VAL A 101 1.93 -4.37 -26.08
N SER A 102 1.23 -4.53 -24.95
CA SER A 102 0.68 -5.82 -24.51
C SER A 102 -0.42 -6.35 -25.45
N ALA A 103 -1.15 -5.46 -26.13
CA ALA A 103 -2.19 -5.80 -27.09
C ALA A 103 -1.64 -6.11 -28.50
N LEU A 104 -0.34 -5.93 -28.76
CA LEU A 104 0.23 -6.31 -30.04
C LEU A 104 0.10 -7.82 -30.26
N GLY A 105 -0.27 -8.24 -31.47
CA GLY A 105 -0.25 -9.65 -31.85
C GLY A 105 -1.26 -10.56 -31.13
N VAL A 106 -2.29 -9.99 -30.50
CA VAL A 106 -3.41 -10.74 -29.88
C VAL A 106 -4.04 -11.73 -30.85
N ASP A 107 -4.19 -11.35 -32.13
CA ASP A 107 -4.79 -12.20 -33.17
C ASP A 107 -4.00 -13.50 -33.42
N LYS A 108 -2.67 -13.45 -33.27
CA LYS A 108 -1.80 -14.60 -33.52
C LYS A 108 -1.70 -15.54 -32.32
N ARG A 109 -2.26 -15.16 -31.16
CA ARG A 109 -1.95 -15.74 -29.85
C ARG A 109 -3.17 -15.86 -28.95
N PHE A 110 -4.32 -16.13 -29.57
CA PHE A 110 -5.62 -16.10 -28.93
C PHE A 110 -5.67 -16.81 -27.58
N CYS A 111 -5.17 -18.05 -27.47
CA CYS A 111 -5.19 -18.79 -26.20
C CYS A 111 -4.39 -18.12 -25.08
N LEU A 112 -3.18 -17.63 -25.38
CA LEU A 112 -2.35 -16.91 -24.40
C LEU A 112 -3.02 -15.58 -24.01
N THR A 113 -3.56 -14.85 -24.99
CA THR A 113 -4.27 -13.61 -24.74
C THR A 113 -5.48 -13.83 -23.85
N VAL A 114 -6.34 -14.80 -24.17
CA VAL A 114 -7.52 -15.15 -23.37
C VAL A 114 -7.13 -15.55 -21.96
N PHE A 115 -6.09 -16.39 -21.82
CA PHE A 115 -5.57 -16.77 -20.51
C PHE A 115 -5.09 -15.55 -19.70
N CYS A 116 -4.23 -14.70 -20.28
CA CYS A 116 -3.69 -13.53 -19.60
C CYS A 116 -4.77 -12.49 -19.27
N VAL A 117 -5.73 -12.25 -20.16
CA VAL A 117 -6.85 -11.33 -19.91
C VAL A 117 -7.75 -11.87 -18.80
N SER A 118 -8.04 -13.18 -18.81
CA SER A 118 -8.81 -13.83 -17.74
C SER A 118 -8.09 -13.76 -16.40
N ALA A 119 -6.78 -14.05 -16.38
CA ALA A 119 -5.94 -13.95 -15.19
C ALA A 119 -5.85 -12.51 -14.66
N PHE A 120 -5.75 -11.51 -15.56
CA PHE A 120 -5.80 -10.10 -15.20
C PHE A 120 -7.14 -9.76 -14.52
N ALA A 121 -8.26 -10.15 -15.13
CA ALA A 121 -9.60 -9.87 -14.61
C ALA A 121 -9.82 -10.55 -13.24
N ILE A 122 -9.47 -11.82 -13.10
CA ILE A 122 -9.57 -12.57 -11.84
C ILE A 122 -8.71 -11.90 -10.76
N SER A 123 -7.47 -11.53 -11.08
CA SER A 123 -6.55 -10.88 -10.15
C SER A 123 -7.07 -9.51 -9.69
N SER A 124 -7.68 -8.74 -10.59
CA SER A 124 -8.29 -7.46 -10.23
C SER A 124 -9.55 -7.65 -9.37
N LEU A 125 -10.42 -8.58 -9.75
CA LEU A 125 -11.69 -8.85 -9.06
C LEU A 125 -11.48 -9.49 -7.68
N SER A 126 -10.42 -10.27 -7.49
CA SER A 126 -10.12 -10.90 -6.20
C SER A 126 -9.78 -9.92 -5.08
N VAL A 127 -9.56 -8.64 -5.41
CA VAL A 127 -9.25 -7.59 -4.43
C VAL A 127 -10.40 -6.59 -4.29
N TYR A 128 -11.50 -6.76 -5.02
CA TYR A 128 -12.70 -5.95 -4.83
C TYR A 128 -13.27 -6.12 -3.41
N PRO A 129 -13.70 -5.05 -2.71
CA PRO A 129 -13.80 -3.64 -3.15
C PRO A 129 -12.53 -2.79 -2.93
N TYR A 130 -11.44 -3.37 -2.42
CA TYR A 130 -10.21 -2.67 -2.03
C TYR A 130 -9.19 -2.48 -3.17
N SER A 131 -9.65 -2.11 -4.37
CA SER A 131 -8.82 -2.05 -5.58
C SER A 131 -7.59 -1.13 -5.46
N LEU A 132 -7.65 -0.07 -4.63
CA LEU A 132 -6.50 0.80 -4.39
C LEU A 132 -5.35 0.07 -3.70
N SER A 133 -5.68 -0.82 -2.77
CA SER A 133 -4.74 -1.65 -2.04
C SER A 133 -4.21 -2.81 -2.87
N TYR A 134 -4.60 -2.97 -4.14
CA TYR A 134 -4.12 -4.04 -5.00
C TYR A 134 -2.59 -4.10 -5.07
N PHE A 135 -2.02 -5.27 -4.87
CA PHE A 135 -0.64 -5.59 -5.25
C PHE A 135 -0.68 -6.94 -5.95
N ASN A 136 0.24 -7.17 -6.88
CA ASN A 136 0.23 -8.37 -7.67
C ASN A 136 0.56 -9.63 -6.84
N SER A 137 0.24 -10.79 -7.40
CA SER A 137 0.38 -12.07 -6.72
C SER A 137 1.82 -12.49 -6.41
N LEU A 138 2.84 -11.94 -7.09
CA LEU A 138 4.25 -12.31 -6.88
C LEU A 138 4.75 -11.94 -5.48
N ILE A 139 4.15 -10.93 -4.85
CA ILE A 139 4.49 -10.53 -3.49
C ILE A 139 3.46 -11.02 -2.45
N GLY A 140 2.57 -11.94 -2.84
CA GLY A 140 1.48 -12.41 -1.98
C GLY A 140 0.29 -11.46 -1.89
N GLY A 141 0.17 -10.56 -2.87
CA GLY A 141 -1.00 -9.71 -3.02
C GLY A 141 -1.10 -8.56 -2.01
N PRO A 142 -2.29 -7.97 -1.85
CA PRO A 142 -2.51 -6.77 -1.05
C PRO A 142 -2.13 -6.95 0.44
N SER A 143 -2.23 -8.16 0.98
CA SER A 143 -1.88 -8.50 2.36
C SER A 143 -0.42 -8.22 2.74
N ASN A 144 0.49 -8.18 1.75
CA ASN A 144 1.92 -7.91 1.91
C ASN A 144 2.35 -6.55 1.31
N GLY A 145 1.44 -5.82 0.67
CA GLY A 145 1.77 -4.59 -0.07
C GLY A 145 2.46 -3.52 0.77
N HIS A 146 2.00 -3.35 2.02
CA HIS A 146 2.55 -2.42 3.00
C HIS A 146 4.04 -2.64 3.30
N LYS A 147 4.59 -3.84 3.05
CA LYS A 147 6.03 -4.11 3.20
C LYS A 147 6.87 -3.38 2.15
N PHE A 148 6.27 -3.00 1.03
CA PHE A 148 6.94 -2.36 -0.10
C PHE A 148 6.55 -0.91 -0.26
N LEU A 149 5.24 -0.62 -0.21
CA LEU A 149 4.68 0.72 -0.42
C LEU A 149 3.52 0.97 0.54
N ILE A 150 3.47 2.18 1.10
CA ILE A 150 2.35 2.70 1.91
C ILE A 150 1.80 3.99 1.28
N ASP A 151 1.23 4.89 2.07
CA ASP A 151 0.63 6.14 1.60
C ASP A 151 -0.51 5.86 0.63
N SER A 152 -0.69 6.72 -0.37
CA SER A 152 -1.73 6.58 -1.37
C SER A 152 -1.66 5.30 -2.18
N ASN A 153 -0.53 4.59 -2.10
CA ASN A 153 -0.39 3.32 -2.76
C ASN A 153 -1.18 2.25 -2.03
N LEU A 154 -1.53 2.44 -0.76
CA LEU A 154 -2.26 1.43 0.01
C LEU A 154 -3.68 1.88 0.31
N ASP A 155 -3.83 3.11 0.83
CA ASP A 155 -5.11 3.67 1.24
C ASP A 155 -5.06 5.20 1.25
N TRP A 156 -6.23 5.79 0.99
CA TRP A 156 -6.48 7.22 0.97
C TRP A 156 -7.66 7.63 1.84
N GLY A 157 -8.09 6.75 2.75
CA GLY A 157 -9.23 6.91 3.62
C GLY A 157 -10.45 6.13 3.18
N GLN A 158 -10.43 5.42 2.06
CA GLN A 158 -11.59 4.61 1.66
C GLN A 158 -11.80 3.41 2.61
N ASP A 159 -10.73 2.87 3.19
CA ASP A 159 -10.83 1.76 4.14
C ASP A 159 -11.44 2.21 5.50
N MET A 160 -11.59 3.52 5.74
CA MET A 160 -12.33 4.02 6.92
C MET A 160 -13.80 3.60 6.91
N MET A 161 -14.40 3.35 5.74
CA MET A 161 -15.75 2.79 5.66
C MET A 161 -15.79 1.39 6.26
N ALA A 162 -14.79 0.56 5.95
CA ALA A 162 -14.68 -0.76 6.55
C ALA A 162 -14.37 -0.67 8.06
N VAL A 163 -13.64 0.36 8.51
CA VAL A 163 -13.40 0.60 9.96
C VAL A 163 -14.70 0.95 10.68
N ARG A 164 -15.53 1.81 10.08
CA ARG A 164 -16.86 2.14 10.60
C ARG A 164 -17.72 0.88 10.73
N ASP A 165 -17.77 0.07 9.68
CA ASP A 165 -18.60 -1.12 9.63
C ASP A 165 -18.12 -2.14 10.68
N TRP A 166 -16.80 -2.33 10.84
CA TRP A 166 -16.23 -3.17 11.89
C TRP A 166 -16.63 -2.71 13.30
N ILE A 167 -16.59 -1.40 13.59
CA ILE A 167 -17.00 -0.88 14.90
C ILE A 167 -18.49 -1.11 15.15
N ALA A 168 -19.33 -0.96 14.13
CA ALA A 168 -20.77 -1.19 14.23
C ALA A 168 -21.10 -2.67 14.45
N GLU A 169 -20.35 -3.58 13.82
CA GLU A 169 -20.49 -5.03 13.95
C GLU A 169 -19.91 -5.57 15.27
N ASN A 170 -19.06 -4.81 15.95
CA ASN A 170 -18.39 -5.19 17.20
C ASN A 170 -18.72 -4.23 18.36
N PRO A 171 -19.98 -4.17 18.83
CA PRO A 171 -20.39 -3.21 19.87
C PRO A 171 -19.68 -3.42 21.21
N ASP A 172 -19.24 -4.64 21.52
CA ASP A 172 -18.49 -4.98 22.73
C ASP A 172 -17.02 -4.54 22.67
N SER A 173 -16.53 -4.10 21.51
CA SER A 173 -15.14 -3.65 21.32
C SER A 173 -14.93 -2.19 21.75
N ARG A 174 -15.45 -1.83 22.93
CA ARG A 174 -15.37 -0.47 23.50
C ARG A 174 -14.58 -0.45 24.81
N PRO A 175 -13.82 0.62 25.10
CA PRO A 175 -13.62 1.81 24.27
C PRO A 175 -12.73 1.51 23.06
N VAL A 176 -12.99 2.22 21.95
CA VAL A 176 -12.22 2.12 20.71
C VAL A 176 -11.54 3.45 20.40
N ARG A 177 -10.26 3.37 20.03
CA ARG A 177 -9.46 4.52 19.60
C ARG A 177 -8.89 4.28 18.21
N ILE A 178 -8.82 5.32 17.39
CA ILE A 178 -8.38 5.22 16.00
C ILE A 178 -7.23 6.20 15.75
N LYS A 179 -6.18 5.74 15.09
CA LYS A 179 -5.17 6.63 14.50
C LYS A 179 -5.09 6.36 13.00
N TRP A 180 -5.33 7.41 12.22
CA TRP A 180 -5.24 7.38 10.76
C TRP A 180 -4.78 8.74 10.23
N ARG A 181 -4.37 8.77 8.96
CA ARG A 181 -3.83 9.94 8.28
C ARG A 181 -4.87 10.55 7.34
N GLY A 182 -5.94 11.09 7.93
CA GLY A 182 -7.03 11.75 7.22
C GLY A 182 -7.30 13.15 7.76
N PHE A 183 -8.05 13.92 6.98
CA PHE A 183 -8.45 15.28 7.34
C PHE A 183 -9.93 15.38 7.77
N LEU A 184 -10.69 14.30 7.61
CA LEU A 184 -12.10 14.27 7.99
C LEU A 184 -12.25 13.91 9.48
N PRO A 185 -13.09 14.64 10.24
CA PRO A 185 -13.50 14.20 11.58
C PRO A 185 -14.17 12.83 11.54
N LEU A 186 -14.01 12.04 12.61
CA LEU A 186 -14.58 10.69 12.70
C LEU A 186 -16.12 10.74 12.69
N GLU A 187 -16.69 11.78 13.28
CA GLU A 187 -18.13 12.04 13.35
C GLU A 187 -18.74 12.20 11.96
N THR A 188 -18.04 12.87 11.04
CA THR A 188 -18.46 13.02 9.64
C THR A 188 -18.49 11.69 8.89
N LEU A 189 -17.69 10.72 9.33
CA LEU A 189 -17.68 9.35 8.79
C LEU A 189 -18.70 8.44 9.47
N GLY A 190 -19.45 8.95 10.46
CA GLY A 190 -20.38 8.15 11.28
C GLY A 190 -19.66 7.18 12.21
N ILE A 191 -18.44 7.51 12.64
CA ILE A 191 -17.61 6.67 13.51
C ILE A 191 -17.61 7.25 14.93
N ASP A 192 -18.13 6.48 15.86
CA ASP A 192 -18.13 6.78 17.30
C ASP A 192 -16.88 6.16 17.96
N ALA A 193 -15.78 6.91 17.93
CA ALA A 193 -14.49 6.50 18.46
C ALA A 193 -13.64 7.72 18.89
N GLU A 194 -12.70 7.50 19.82
CA GLU A 194 -11.71 8.52 20.18
C GLU A 194 -10.50 8.50 19.22
N LEU A 195 -9.80 9.62 19.08
CA LEU A 195 -8.50 9.61 18.41
C LEU A 195 -7.41 9.05 19.33
N ALA A 196 -6.68 8.04 18.84
CA ALA A 196 -5.57 7.44 19.57
C ALA A 196 -4.39 8.43 19.65
N LYS A 197 -3.79 8.55 20.84
CA LYS A 197 -2.58 9.33 21.07
C LYS A 197 -1.37 8.41 21.25
N ALA A 198 -0.23 8.86 20.74
CA ALA A 198 1.05 8.17 20.95
C ALA A 198 1.36 8.06 22.44
N GLY A 199 1.96 6.94 22.86
CA GLY A 199 2.33 6.70 24.26
C GLY A 199 1.14 6.38 25.19
N GLU A 200 -0.08 6.30 24.67
CA GLU A 200 -1.25 5.97 25.48
C GLU A 200 -1.33 4.46 25.75
N ASP A 201 -1.45 4.09 27.03
CA ASP A 201 -1.57 2.69 27.50
C ASP A 201 -2.92 2.39 28.16
N ARG A 202 -3.95 3.22 27.91
CA ARG A 202 -5.29 2.95 28.43
C ARG A 202 -5.84 1.63 27.87
N PRO A 203 -6.51 0.80 28.67
CA PRO A 203 -7.14 -0.43 28.20
C PRO A 203 -8.19 -0.18 27.12
N GLY A 204 -8.38 -1.15 26.22
CA GLY A 204 -9.39 -1.10 25.15
C GLY A 204 -8.81 -1.32 23.76
N PHE A 205 -9.65 -1.14 22.74
CA PHE A 205 -9.30 -1.40 21.36
C PHE A 205 -8.59 -0.20 20.74
N VAL A 206 -7.59 -0.48 19.91
CA VAL A 206 -6.84 0.52 19.15
C VAL A 206 -6.77 0.07 17.69
N ILE A 207 -7.32 0.88 16.79
CA ILE A 207 -7.28 0.67 15.34
C ILE A 207 -6.24 1.62 14.76
N LEU A 208 -5.21 1.07 14.12
CA LEU A 208 -4.09 1.85 13.58
C LEU A 208 -4.01 1.65 12.08
N SER A 209 -3.96 2.75 11.33
CA SER A 209 -3.57 2.66 9.91
C SER A 209 -2.11 2.21 9.81
N LEU A 210 -1.80 1.40 8.79
CA LEU A 210 -0.45 0.93 8.52
C LEU A 210 0.50 2.10 8.22
N HIS A 211 -0.01 3.20 7.68
CA HIS A 211 0.74 4.44 7.48
C HIS A 211 1.27 5.01 8.78
N GLU A 212 0.44 5.08 9.82
CA GLU A 212 0.84 5.61 11.11
C GLU A 212 1.64 4.57 11.88
N LEU A 213 1.32 3.28 11.75
CA LEU A 213 2.07 2.21 12.39
C LEU A 213 3.53 2.16 11.92
N LEU A 214 3.79 2.29 10.61
CA LEU A 214 5.11 2.09 10.01
C LEU A 214 5.99 3.36 10.01
N ARG A 215 5.45 4.50 10.45
CA ARG A 215 6.19 5.76 10.47
C ARG A 215 7.10 5.87 11.70
N PRO A 216 8.38 6.27 11.56
CA PRO A 216 9.34 6.33 12.67
C PRO A 216 8.99 7.31 13.78
N ASP A 217 8.23 8.37 13.49
CA ASP A 217 7.89 9.44 14.43
C ASP A 217 6.43 9.37 14.93
N SER A 218 5.69 8.30 14.61
CA SER A 218 4.27 8.21 14.98
C SER A 218 4.02 7.95 16.47
N GLY A 219 4.99 7.33 17.16
CA GLY A 219 4.87 6.92 18.55
C GLY A 219 3.99 5.69 18.78
N PHE A 220 3.66 4.95 17.71
CA PHE A 220 2.91 3.70 17.75
C PHE A 220 3.79 2.45 17.51
N GLN A 221 5.11 2.58 17.53
CA GLN A 221 6.03 1.50 17.14
C GLN A 221 5.94 0.26 18.04
N LYS A 222 5.46 0.40 19.29
CA LYS A 222 5.19 -0.74 20.18
C LYS A 222 4.30 -1.79 19.53
N PHE A 223 3.30 -1.34 18.77
CA PHE A 223 2.33 -2.21 18.09
C PHE A 223 2.90 -2.92 16.85
N GLN A 224 4.08 -2.52 16.34
CA GLN A 224 4.73 -3.23 15.23
C GLN A 224 5.22 -4.63 15.65
N ARG A 225 5.52 -4.81 16.95
CA ARG A 225 5.97 -6.09 17.51
C ARG A 225 4.82 -6.97 17.97
N GLU A 226 3.62 -6.40 18.08
CA GLU A 226 2.42 -7.10 18.49
C GLU A 226 1.71 -7.71 17.27
N ARG A 227 1.15 -8.90 17.44
CA ARG A 227 0.28 -9.49 16.42
C ARG A 227 -1.09 -8.81 16.51
N PRO A 228 -1.61 -8.19 15.44
CA PRO A 228 -2.94 -7.62 15.47
C PRO A 228 -3.97 -8.73 15.69
N ILE A 229 -5.04 -8.41 16.42
CA ILE A 229 -6.15 -9.33 16.67
C ILE A 229 -7.02 -9.50 15.43
N ASP A 230 -7.08 -8.47 14.61
CA ASP A 230 -7.84 -8.43 13.37
C ASP A 230 -7.28 -7.36 12.42
N ARG A 231 -7.71 -7.40 11.15
CA ARG A 231 -7.34 -6.45 10.11
C ARG A 231 -8.59 -6.00 9.36
N VAL A 232 -8.69 -4.70 9.14
CA VAL A 232 -9.76 -4.10 8.34
C VAL A 232 -9.20 -3.64 7.01
N GLY A 233 -9.84 -4.09 5.92
CA GLY A 233 -9.33 -3.89 4.57
C GLY A 233 -7.90 -4.43 4.42
N TYR A 234 -7.02 -3.61 3.83
CA TYR A 234 -5.58 -3.93 3.74
C TYR A 234 -4.70 -2.87 4.41
N SER A 235 -5.31 -1.88 5.05
CA SER A 235 -4.61 -0.69 5.55
C SER A 235 -4.78 -0.44 7.05
N PHE A 236 -5.61 -1.20 7.78
CA PHE A 236 -5.82 -1.02 9.22
C PHE A 236 -5.58 -2.30 10.01
N ASN A 237 -4.80 -2.21 11.08
CA ASN A 237 -4.62 -3.27 12.05
C ASN A 237 -5.37 -2.92 13.34
N ILE A 238 -5.97 -3.92 13.98
CA ILE A 238 -6.67 -3.78 15.25
C ILE A 238 -5.87 -4.46 16.35
N TYR A 239 -5.75 -3.78 17.48
CA TYR A 239 -5.05 -4.23 18.68
C TYR A 239 -5.97 -4.11 19.90
N HIS A 240 -5.71 -4.94 20.92
CA HIS A 240 -6.39 -4.85 22.20
C HIS A 240 -5.36 -4.63 23.31
N VAL A 241 -5.36 -3.42 23.87
CA VAL A 241 -4.51 -3.06 25.00
C VAL A 241 -5.17 -3.58 26.27
N LYS A 242 -4.51 -4.53 26.93
CA LYS A 242 -4.99 -5.10 28.20
C LYS A 242 -4.66 -4.17 29.37
N SER A 243 -5.53 -4.15 30.37
CA SER A 243 -5.20 -3.56 31.66
C SER A 243 -3.94 -4.22 32.21
N HIS A 244 -2.93 -3.40 32.54
CA HIS A 244 -1.86 -3.86 33.41
C HIS A 244 -2.48 -4.14 34.77
N ASN A 245 -2.87 -5.39 35.02
CA ASN A 245 -2.95 -5.86 36.39
C ASN A 245 -1.55 -5.71 36.95
N SER A 246 -1.39 -4.77 37.89
CA SER A 246 -0.26 -4.75 38.79
C SER A 246 -0.10 -6.16 39.37
N SER A 247 0.93 -6.87 38.92
CA SER A 247 1.35 -8.11 39.56
C SER A 247 1.63 -7.78 41.03
N PRO A 248 1.01 -8.48 42.01
CA PRO A 248 1.36 -8.31 43.40
C PRO A 248 2.66 -9.09 43.63
N ASN A 249 3.80 -8.47 43.35
CA ASN A 249 5.10 -8.99 43.78
C ASN A 249 6.06 -7.82 44.04
N SER A 250 5.72 -7.03 45.06
CA SER A 250 6.68 -6.13 45.71
C SER A 250 6.42 -6.09 47.21
N THR A 251 6.42 -7.24 47.88
CA THR A 251 6.47 -7.33 49.36
C THR A 251 6.73 -8.77 49.82
N ALA A 252 7.91 -9.32 49.50
CA ALA A 252 8.36 -10.57 50.11
C ALA A 252 9.89 -10.70 50.27
N GLU A 253 10.67 -9.62 50.19
CA GLU A 253 12.14 -9.65 50.41
C GLU A 253 12.62 -8.56 51.37
N SER A 254 11.92 -8.34 52.49
CA SER A 254 12.44 -7.48 53.58
C SER A 254 12.29 -8.09 54.99
N LYS A 255 12.29 -9.42 55.10
CA LYS A 255 12.35 -10.10 56.41
C LYS A 255 13.20 -11.37 56.37
N ILE A 256 14.46 -11.26 55.94
CA ILE A 256 15.50 -12.20 56.35
C ILE A 256 16.79 -11.39 56.52
N ASN A 257 16.93 -10.75 57.67
CA ASN A 257 18.20 -10.32 58.28
C ASN A 257 17.87 -9.76 59.66
N GLU A 258 17.48 -10.65 60.57
CA GLU A 258 17.59 -10.47 62.02
C GLU A 258 17.38 -11.84 62.66
N ASN A 259 18.50 -12.55 62.86
CA ASN A 259 18.81 -13.45 63.98
C ASN A 259 20.19 -14.07 63.78
#